data_AF-A0A8C6U1Q7-F1
#
_entry.id   AF-A0A8C6U1Q7-F1
#
_cell.length_a   1.000
_cell.length_b   1.000
_cell.length_c   1.000
_cell.angle_alpha   90.00
_cell.angle_beta   90.00
_cell.angle_gamma   90.00
#
_symmetry.space_group_name_H-M   'P 1'
#
loop_
_entity.id
_entity.type
_entity.pdbx_description
1 polymer ?
#
loop_
_entity_poly.entity_id
_entity_poly.type
_entity_poly.pdbx_seq_one_letter_code
_entity_poly.pdbx_strand_id
1 'polypeptide(L)'
;MALHTFLNTLVIWANSPGGQRFGRLLEPSRCPTCTPCCSLLLLVTEKPKVVKPSGESADGPESKKAKVDPTETTMVKKVASFCSLKQALELDWTSDKAKAALKKTPADYFLLQVLLKFRTDRGRDPDPRSFDEDSQALRQIRDDVMERLSVSPSLLNDLFSSFCFSELSPVCAVVGGVLGQEVVKALYQRDAPHRNFFFFDARKGNGVVDYFGPN
;
A
#
# COMPACT_ATOMS: atom_id res chain seq x y z
N MET A 1 -15.23 3.83 17.47
CA MET A 1 -15.04 5.28 17.14
C MET A 1 -13.69 5.50 16.44
N ALA A 2 -12.68 4.67 16.71
CA ALA A 2 -11.36 4.82 16.12
C ALA A 2 -11.29 4.25 14.69
N LEU A 3 -11.95 3.13 14.35
CA LEU A 3 -11.97 2.56 12.98
C LEU A 3 -12.90 3.32 12.03
N HIS A 4 -14.04 3.80 12.52
CA HIS A 4 -14.85 4.76 11.75
C HIS A 4 -14.00 5.99 11.44
N THR A 5 -13.20 6.48 12.38
CA THR A 5 -12.26 7.59 12.12
C THR A 5 -11.08 7.15 11.25
N PHE A 6 -10.54 5.95 11.38
CA PHE A 6 -9.32 5.51 10.69
C PHE A 6 -9.58 5.12 9.24
N LEU A 7 -10.61 4.31 8.98
CA LEU A 7 -11.03 3.99 7.62
C LEU A 7 -11.70 5.19 6.96
N ASN A 8 -12.47 6.03 7.67
CA ASN A 8 -12.92 7.29 7.05
C ASN A 8 -11.75 8.25 6.84
N THR A 9 -10.73 8.30 7.69
CA THR A 9 -9.53 9.14 7.41
C THR A 9 -8.77 8.58 6.21
N LEU A 10 -8.60 7.27 6.09
CA LEU A 10 -7.95 6.65 4.93
C LEU A 10 -8.75 6.87 3.63
N VAL A 11 -10.08 6.68 3.68
CA VAL A 11 -11.00 6.87 2.55
C VAL A 11 -11.21 8.34 2.21
N ILE A 12 -11.31 9.24 3.19
CA ILE A 12 -11.37 10.70 3.00
C ILE A 12 -10.01 11.20 2.49
N TRP A 13 -8.88 10.70 2.98
CA TRP A 13 -7.56 11.09 2.45
C TRP A 13 -7.37 10.62 1.01
N ALA A 14 -7.91 9.45 0.67
CA ALA A 14 -7.87 8.89 -0.67
C ALA A 14 -8.92 9.47 -1.66
N ASN A 15 -10.06 9.97 -1.18
CA ASN A 15 -11.12 10.60 -1.99
C ASN A 15 -11.16 12.12 -1.90
N SER A 16 -10.38 12.75 -1.01
CA SER A 16 -10.35 14.21 -0.91
C SER A 16 -9.62 14.77 -2.12
N PRO A 17 -10.24 15.70 -2.88
CA PRO A 17 -9.51 16.51 -3.86
C PRO A 17 -8.37 17.33 -3.19
N GLY A 18 -8.31 17.35 -1.84
CA GLY A 18 -7.26 17.89 -1.00
C GLY A 18 -5.90 17.17 -1.06
N GLY A 19 -5.75 16.08 -1.83
CA GLY A 19 -4.43 15.66 -2.32
C GLY A 19 -3.70 16.79 -3.08
N GLN A 20 -4.42 17.82 -3.55
CA GLN A 20 -3.87 19.04 -4.13
C GLN A 20 -3.55 20.15 -3.11
N ARG A 21 -3.99 20.09 -1.85
CA ARG A 21 -3.72 21.16 -0.86
C ARG A 21 -2.34 21.08 -0.20
N PHE A 22 -1.63 19.97 -0.35
CA PHE A 22 -0.18 19.90 -0.08
C PHE A 22 0.68 20.43 -1.25
N GLY A 23 0.05 20.83 -2.37
CA GLY A 23 0.70 21.39 -3.56
C GLY A 23 1.18 22.83 -3.42
N ARG A 24 1.24 23.42 -2.22
CA ARG A 24 1.86 24.74 -2.01
C ARG A 24 3.36 24.69 -1.66
N LEU A 25 3.95 23.50 -1.57
CA LEU A 25 5.41 23.32 -1.46
C LEU A 25 5.99 22.43 -2.57
N LEU A 26 5.26 22.28 -3.68
CA LEU A 26 5.71 21.59 -4.89
C LEU A 26 5.32 22.49 -6.06
N GLU A 27 6.27 23.26 -6.60
CA GLU A 27 6.03 24.02 -7.82
C GLU A 27 5.72 23.05 -8.98
N PRO A 28 4.62 23.25 -9.71
CA PRO A 28 4.37 22.51 -10.94
C PRO A 28 5.21 23.11 -12.06
N SER A 29 6.20 22.37 -12.57
CA SER A 29 6.59 22.57 -13.97
C SER A 29 5.39 22.17 -14.83
N ARG A 30 4.66 23.17 -15.31
CA ARG A 30 3.45 22.99 -16.13
C ARG A 30 3.83 22.24 -17.40
N CYS A 31 3.38 20.99 -17.53
CA CYS A 31 3.26 20.30 -18.81
C CYS A 31 1.79 20.37 -19.25
N PRO A 32 1.46 21.14 -20.31
CA PRO A 32 0.06 21.38 -20.71
C PRO A 32 -0.64 20.19 -21.39
N THR A 33 -0.01 19.01 -21.48
CA THR A 33 -0.55 17.87 -22.25
C THR A 33 -0.55 16.51 -21.53
N CYS A 34 -0.23 16.44 -20.24
CA CYS A 34 -0.15 15.15 -19.51
C CYS A 34 -1.32 14.97 -18.53
N THR A 35 -2.04 13.85 -18.67
CA THR A 35 -3.17 13.38 -17.86
C THR A 35 -2.94 13.53 -16.34
N PRO A 36 -3.91 13.99 -15.53
CA PRO A 36 -3.64 14.51 -14.18
C PRO A 36 -3.60 13.47 -13.04
N CYS A 37 -3.53 12.16 -13.31
CA CYS A 37 -3.79 11.15 -12.26
C CYS A 37 -2.56 10.57 -11.51
N CYS A 38 -1.32 10.96 -11.86
CA CYS A 38 -0.14 10.42 -11.19
C CYS A 38 0.42 11.43 -10.16
N SER A 39 0.31 11.09 -8.88
CA SER A 39 1.00 11.83 -7.82
C SER A 39 2.46 11.41 -7.79
N LEU A 40 3.38 12.35 -8.07
CA LEU A 40 4.82 12.14 -7.91
C LEU A 40 5.27 12.61 -6.53
N LEU A 41 5.99 11.76 -5.81
CA LEU A 41 6.67 12.10 -4.57
C LEU A 41 8.17 12.12 -4.81
N LEU A 42 8.78 13.28 -4.60
CA LEU A 42 10.23 13.46 -4.53
C LEU A 42 10.70 13.09 -3.13
N LEU A 43 11.74 12.27 -3.03
CA LEU A 43 12.28 11.80 -1.77
C LEU A 43 13.79 11.60 -1.84
N VAL A 44 14.45 11.90 -0.73
CA VAL A 44 15.89 11.78 -0.56
C VAL A 44 16.17 10.49 0.21
N THR A 45 16.97 9.61 -0.38
CA THR A 45 17.47 8.40 0.30
C THR A 45 18.95 8.55 0.54
N GLU A 46 19.42 8.29 1.75
CA GLU A 46 20.85 8.12 2.01
C GLU A 46 21.30 6.78 1.43
N LYS A 47 22.41 6.80 0.69
CA LYS A 47 23.12 5.59 0.26
C LYS A 47 24.56 5.63 0.73
N PRO A 48 25.15 4.49 1.14
CA PRO A 48 26.58 4.40 1.38
C PRO A 48 27.35 4.81 0.12
N LYS A 49 28.38 5.64 0.27
CA LYS A 49 29.19 6.09 -0.86
C LYS A 49 30.06 4.93 -1.37
N VAL A 50 29.83 4.52 -2.61
CA VAL A 50 30.69 3.53 -3.28
C VAL A 50 31.83 4.27 -3.97
N VAL A 51 33.04 4.17 -3.41
CA VAL A 51 34.24 4.73 -4.04
C VAL A 51 34.64 3.83 -5.22
N LYS A 52 34.53 4.35 -6.45
CA LYS A 52 35.16 3.70 -7.61
C LYS A 52 36.68 3.97 -7.55
N PRO A 53 37.54 2.95 -7.71
CA PRO A 53 38.96 3.19 -7.81
C PRO A 53 39.27 3.96 -9.11
N SER A 54 39.87 5.13 -8.98
CA SER A 54 40.59 5.82 -10.06
C SER A 54 41.86 5.01 -10.36
N GLY A 55 42.01 4.50 -11.58
CA GLY A 55 43.12 3.65 -11.98
C GLY A 55 44.32 4.41 -12.55
N GLU A 56 45.52 3.90 -12.27
CA GLU A 56 46.81 3.86 -13.03
C GLU A 56 47.84 3.25 -12.04
N SER A 57 48.61 2.17 -12.26
CA SER A 57 49.15 1.49 -13.45
C SER A 57 49.54 0.01 -13.17
N ALA A 58 49.63 -0.77 -14.26
CA ALA A 58 50.46 -1.97 -14.55
C ALA A 58 50.60 -3.19 -13.59
N ASP A 59 50.15 -4.33 -14.13
CA ASP A 59 50.56 -5.75 -13.96
C ASP A 59 50.17 -6.58 -12.70
N GLY A 60 49.50 -7.71 -12.92
CA GLY A 60 49.18 -8.77 -11.92
C GLY A 60 47.68 -9.11 -11.72
N PRO A 61 47.27 -10.40 -11.67
CA PRO A 61 45.86 -10.79 -11.60
C PRO A 61 45.38 -10.98 -10.16
N GLU A 62 44.70 -9.99 -9.58
CA GLU A 62 43.88 -10.21 -8.39
C GLU A 62 42.59 -9.38 -8.40
N SER A 63 41.46 -10.09 -8.25
CA SER A 63 40.11 -9.54 -8.20
C SER A 63 39.88 -8.73 -6.91
N LYS A 64 40.30 -7.46 -6.89
CA LYS A 64 40.10 -6.55 -5.74
C LYS A 64 38.63 -6.13 -5.64
N LYS A 65 37.92 -6.64 -4.62
CA LYS A 65 36.59 -6.17 -4.19
C LYS A 65 36.66 -4.68 -3.81
N ALA A 66 35.70 -3.88 -4.30
CA ALA A 66 35.57 -2.46 -3.95
C ALA A 66 35.45 -2.27 -2.43
N LYS A 67 36.26 -1.37 -1.87
CA LYS A 67 36.25 -1.01 -0.44
C LYS A 67 35.16 0.05 -0.22
N VAL A 68 34.07 -0.33 0.45
CA VAL A 68 33.02 0.61 0.88
C VAL A 68 33.51 1.27 2.16
N ASP A 69 33.60 2.60 2.19
CA ASP A 69 33.90 3.36 3.41
C ASP A 69 32.57 3.55 4.18
N PRO A 70 32.38 2.93 5.35
CA PRO A 70 31.12 2.97 6.09
C PRO A 70 30.81 4.35 6.70
N THR A 71 31.74 5.32 6.61
CA THR A 71 31.64 6.60 7.30
C THR A 71 31.06 7.74 6.44
N GLU A 72 31.04 7.61 5.10
CA GLU A 72 30.47 8.62 4.20
C GLU A 72 29.12 8.18 3.62
N THR A 73 28.05 8.92 3.92
CA THR A 73 26.75 8.81 3.26
C THR A 73 26.61 9.87 2.15
N THR A 74 25.94 9.50 1.06
CA THR A 74 25.55 10.44 -0.01
C THR A 74 24.04 10.47 -0.15
N MET A 75 23.47 11.67 -0.27
CA MET A 75 22.04 11.88 -0.47
C MET A 75 21.70 11.75 -1.95
N VAL A 76 20.82 10.81 -2.29
CA VAL A 76 20.32 10.61 -3.67
C VAL A 76 18.84 10.98 -3.72
N LYS A 77 18.50 11.94 -4.57
CA LYS A 77 17.11 12.25 -4.90
C LYS A 77 16.52 11.14 -5.77
N LYS A 78 15.37 10.62 -5.36
CA LYS A 78 14.55 9.68 -6.11
C LYS A 78 13.15 10.24 -6.28
N VAL A 79 12.49 9.79 -7.33
CA VAL A 79 11.09 10.11 -7.60
C VAL A 79 10.30 8.81 -7.54
N ALA A 80 9.20 8.79 -6.80
CA ALA A 80 8.26 7.68 -6.76
C ALA A 80 6.90 8.15 -7.31
N SER A 81 6.26 7.32 -8.14
CA SER A 81 4.90 7.57 -8.64
C SER A 81 3.88 6.72 -7.89
N PHE A 82 2.71 7.30 -7.64
CA PHE A 82 1.58 6.63 -7.01
C PHE A 82 0.33 6.76 -7.88
N CYS A 83 -0.44 5.68 -7.96
CA CYS A 83 -1.77 5.69 -8.57
C CYS A 83 -2.81 6.21 -7.58
N SER A 84 -3.99 6.56 -8.10
CA SER A 84 -5.15 6.88 -7.25
C SER A 84 -5.67 5.65 -6.51
N LEU A 85 -6.33 5.83 -5.37
CA LEU A 85 -6.97 4.71 -4.66
C LEU A 85 -8.00 4.00 -5.53
N LYS A 86 -8.77 4.75 -6.33
CA LYS A 86 -9.73 4.17 -7.27
C LYS A 86 -9.05 3.16 -8.20
N GLN A 87 -7.94 3.56 -8.82
CA GLN A 87 -7.17 2.66 -9.69
C GLN A 87 -6.59 1.44 -8.95
N ALA A 88 -6.28 1.56 -7.66
CA ALA A 88 -5.78 0.46 -6.87
C ALA A 88 -6.89 -0.52 -6.42
N LEU A 89 -8.12 -0.04 -6.27
CA LEU A 89 -9.28 -0.86 -5.89
C LEU A 89 -10.01 -1.46 -7.09
N GLU A 90 -9.93 -0.84 -8.27
CA GLU A 90 -10.59 -1.28 -9.50
C GLU A 90 -9.60 -1.94 -10.47
N LEU A 91 -8.81 -2.90 -9.97
CA LEU A 91 -7.86 -3.64 -10.80
C LEU A 91 -8.55 -4.67 -11.69
N ASP A 92 -8.06 -4.78 -12.92
CA ASP A 92 -8.45 -5.83 -13.85
C ASP A 92 -7.60 -7.09 -13.64
N TRP A 93 -8.25 -8.16 -13.19
CA TRP A 93 -7.64 -9.46 -12.92
C TRP A 93 -7.70 -10.43 -14.11
N THR A 94 -8.22 -10.00 -15.26
CA THR A 94 -8.44 -10.89 -16.42
C THR A 94 -7.17 -11.11 -17.25
N SER A 95 -6.24 -10.14 -17.26
CA SER A 95 -4.97 -10.25 -17.99
C SER A 95 -4.04 -11.34 -17.43
N ASP A 96 -3.23 -11.97 -18.27
CA ASP A 96 -2.31 -13.04 -17.84
C ASP A 96 -1.29 -12.55 -16.80
N LYS A 97 -0.84 -11.30 -16.93
CA LYS A 97 0.05 -10.67 -15.94
C LYS A 97 -0.64 -10.50 -14.59
N ALA A 98 -1.91 -10.06 -14.58
CA ALA A 98 -2.68 -9.93 -13.35
C ALA A 98 -2.98 -11.30 -12.72
N LYS A 99 -3.31 -12.32 -13.52
CA LYS A 99 -3.47 -13.71 -13.04
C LYS A 99 -2.19 -14.27 -12.42
N ALA A 100 -1.02 -13.92 -12.95
CA ALA A 100 0.25 -14.30 -12.35
C ALA A 100 0.52 -13.57 -11.02
N ALA A 101 0.18 -12.28 -10.94
CA ALA A 101 0.27 -11.49 -9.72
C ALA A 101 -0.71 -11.97 -8.64
N LEU A 102 -1.93 -12.38 -9.03
CA LEU A 102 -3.00 -12.87 -8.17
C LEU A 102 -2.54 -14.00 -7.25
N LYS A 103 -1.64 -14.88 -7.73
CA LYS A 103 -1.07 -15.99 -6.93
C LYS A 103 -0.23 -15.52 -5.74
N LYS A 104 0.27 -14.29 -5.78
CA LYS A 104 1.09 -13.66 -4.74
C LYS A 104 0.33 -12.59 -3.97
N THR A 105 -0.82 -12.16 -4.48
CA THR A 105 -1.68 -11.17 -3.85
C THR A 105 -2.18 -11.70 -2.49
N PRO A 106 -2.00 -10.94 -1.39
CA PRO A 106 -2.53 -11.34 -0.09
C PRO A 106 -4.05 -11.38 -0.11
N ALA A 107 -4.64 -12.37 0.58
CA ALA A 107 -6.09 -12.50 0.74
C ALA A 107 -6.72 -11.25 1.37
N ASP A 108 -5.95 -10.52 2.18
CA ASP A 108 -6.32 -9.26 2.82
C ASP A 108 -6.76 -8.16 1.83
N TYR A 109 -6.29 -8.19 0.59
CA TYR A 109 -6.78 -7.29 -0.46
C TYR A 109 -8.27 -7.56 -0.75
N PHE A 110 -8.66 -8.82 -0.89
CA PHE A 110 -10.06 -9.21 -1.12
C PHE A 110 -10.90 -8.99 0.13
N LEU A 111 -10.34 -9.23 1.32
CA LEU A 111 -11.02 -8.89 2.58
C LEU A 111 -11.37 -7.40 2.65
N LEU A 112 -10.44 -6.52 2.26
CA LEU A 112 -10.69 -5.08 2.18
C LEU A 112 -11.85 -4.77 1.22
N GLN A 113 -11.88 -5.38 0.04
CA GLN A 113 -12.96 -5.18 -0.94
C GLN A 113 -14.34 -5.57 -0.37
N VAL A 114 -14.40 -6.70 0.33
CA VAL A 114 -15.63 -7.20 0.99
C VAL A 114 -16.09 -6.24 2.09
N LEU A 115 -15.18 -5.79 2.96
CA LEU A 115 -15.51 -4.87 4.05
C LEU A 115 -15.94 -3.49 3.54
N LEU A 116 -15.29 -2.97 2.49
CA LEU A 116 -15.69 -1.71 1.84
C LEU A 116 -17.09 -1.82 1.21
N LYS A 117 -17.41 -2.95 0.58
CA LYS A 117 -18.75 -3.18 0.02
C LYS A 117 -19.80 -3.33 1.13
N PHE A 118 -19.51 -4.08 2.19
CA PHE A 118 -20.40 -4.18 3.35
C PHE A 118 -20.72 -2.81 3.94
N ARG A 119 -19.71 -1.96 4.13
CA ARG A 119 -19.90 -0.59 4.62
C ARG A 119 -20.74 0.25 3.68
N THR A 120 -20.55 0.09 2.37
CA THR A 120 -21.35 0.80 1.36
C THR A 120 -22.82 0.40 1.43
N ASP A 121 -23.10 -0.89 1.62
CA ASP A 121 -24.46 -1.43 1.63
C ASP A 121 -25.20 -1.17 2.95
N ARG A 122 -24.50 -1.28 4.08
CA ARG A 122 -25.09 -1.23 5.43
C ARG A 122 -24.89 0.12 6.14
N GLY A 123 -24.03 0.99 5.62
CA GLY A 123 -23.69 2.27 6.26
C GLY A 123 -22.92 2.13 7.58
N ARG A 124 -22.42 0.93 7.90
CA ARG A 124 -21.68 0.59 9.13
C ARG A 124 -20.68 -0.54 8.87
N ASP A 125 -19.74 -0.72 9.80
CA ASP A 125 -18.87 -1.90 9.82
C ASP A 125 -19.59 -3.12 10.45
N PRO A 126 -19.07 -4.34 10.27
CA PRO A 126 -19.60 -5.54 10.93
C PRO A 126 -19.57 -5.41 12.47
N ASP A 127 -20.69 -5.74 13.10
CA ASP A 127 -20.90 -5.58 14.54
C ASP A 127 -21.01 -6.96 15.23
N PRO A 128 -20.20 -7.24 16.27
CA PRO A 128 -20.29 -8.50 17.01
C PRO A 128 -21.68 -8.80 17.58
N ARG A 129 -22.48 -7.77 17.85
CA ARG A 129 -23.86 -7.93 18.36
C ARG A 129 -24.80 -8.49 17.31
N SER A 130 -24.46 -8.35 16.03
CA SER A 130 -25.21 -8.86 14.88
C SER A 130 -24.41 -9.92 14.12
N PHE A 131 -23.56 -10.69 14.83
CA PHE A 131 -22.56 -11.57 14.23
C PHE A 131 -23.13 -12.55 13.21
N ASP A 132 -24.28 -13.18 13.49
CA ASP A 132 -24.88 -14.16 12.60
C ASP A 132 -25.38 -13.52 11.29
N GLU A 133 -26.12 -12.41 11.39
CA GLU A 133 -26.61 -11.66 10.22
C GLU A 133 -25.45 -11.09 9.40
N ASP A 134 -24.50 -10.44 10.06
CA ASP A 134 -23.38 -9.78 9.41
C ASP A 134 -22.43 -10.81 8.78
N SER A 135 -22.19 -11.96 9.43
CA SER A 135 -21.38 -13.04 8.86
C SER A 135 -22.01 -13.62 7.61
N GLN A 136 -23.34 -13.80 7.59
CA GLN A 136 -24.06 -14.27 6.40
C GLN A 136 -23.97 -13.25 5.27
N ALA A 137 -24.21 -11.97 5.57
CA ALA A 137 -24.12 -10.88 4.59
C ALA A 137 -22.69 -10.74 4.03
N LEU A 138 -21.67 -10.83 4.88
CA LEU A 138 -20.26 -10.79 4.46
C LEU A 138 -19.92 -11.91 3.48
N ARG A 139 -20.41 -13.14 3.72
CA ARG A 139 -20.18 -14.28 2.81
C ARG A 139 -20.83 -14.06 1.45
N GLN A 140 -22.06 -13.57 1.42
CA GLN A 140 -22.75 -13.21 0.16
C GLN A 140 -21.98 -12.11 -0.59
N ILE A 141 -21.59 -11.04 0.10
CA ILE A 141 -20.80 -9.95 -0.48
C ILE A 141 -19.45 -10.45 -1.01
N ARG A 142 -18.80 -11.39 -0.32
CA ARG A 142 -17.58 -12.02 -0.84
C ARG A 142 -17.84 -12.68 -2.18
N ASP A 143 -18.86 -13.52 -2.26
CA ASP A 143 -19.14 -14.27 -3.48
C ASP A 143 -19.43 -13.29 -4.65
N ASP A 144 -20.24 -12.26 -4.41
CA ASP A 144 -20.53 -11.19 -5.39
C ASP A 144 -19.26 -10.42 -5.83
N VAL A 145 -18.38 -10.08 -4.88
CA VAL A 145 -17.12 -9.36 -5.15
C VAL A 145 -16.17 -10.22 -5.97
N MET A 146 -16.05 -11.51 -5.63
CA MET A 146 -15.16 -12.45 -6.32
C MET A 146 -15.65 -12.72 -7.75
N GLU A 147 -16.97 -12.88 -7.93
CA GLU A 147 -17.60 -13.01 -9.25
C GLU A 147 -17.36 -11.75 -10.10
N ARG A 148 -17.62 -10.55 -9.54
CA ARG A 148 -17.38 -9.28 -10.23
C ARG A 148 -15.93 -9.10 -10.68
N LEU A 149 -14.97 -9.51 -9.85
CA LEU A 149 -13.55 -9.45 -10.17
C LEU A 149 -13.08 -10.61 -11.06
N SER A 150 -13.95 -11.58 -11.36
CA SER A 150 -13.63 -12.79 -12.13
C SER A 150 -12.48 -13.60 -11.52
N VAL A 151 -12.45 -13.71 -10.19
CA VAL A 151 -11.43 -14.45 -9.43
C VAL A 151 -12.06 -15.57 -8.62
N SER A 152 -11.25 -16.55 -8.19
CA SER A 152 -11.76 -17.69 -7.41
C SER A 152 -12.22 -17.24 -6.01
N PRO A 153 -13.41 -17.66 -5.54
CA PRO A 153 -13.86 -17.38 -4.17
C PRO A 153 -12.96 -18.02 -3.11
N SER A 154 -12.19 -19.06 -3.49
CA SER A 154 -11.22 -19.72 -2.60
C SER A 154 -10.05 -18.83 -2.16
N LEU A 155 -9.86 -17.66 -2.78
CA LEU A 155 -8.84 -16.69 -2.37
C LEU A 155 -9.12 -16.09 -0.99
N LEU A 156 -10.38 -16.05 -0.57
CA LEU A 156 -10.79 -15.63 0.77
C LEU A 156 -11.60 -16.74 1.44
N ASN A 157 -10.94 -17.43 2.38
CA ASN A 157 -11.49 -18.58 3.10
C ASN A 157 -12.81 -18.25 3.83
N ASP A 158 -13.80 -19.14 3.83
CA ASP A 158 -15.12 -18.98 4.49
C ASP A 158 -15.08 -18.55 5.96
N LEU A 159 -13.99 -18.87 6.68
CA LEU A 159 -13.79 -18.49 8.08
C LEU A 159 -13.37 -17.03 8.24
N PHE A 160 -13.24 -16.25 7.16
CA PHE A 160 -12.84 -14.83 7.25
C PHE A 160 -13.73 -14.00 8.16
N SER A 161 -15.02 -14.32 8.20
CA SER A 161 -15.97 -13.65 9.08
C SER A 161 -15.63 -13.84 10.56
N SER A 162 -14.88 -14.85 10.97
CA SER A 162 -14.53 -15.05 12.38
C SER A 162 -13.48 -14.07 12.92
N PHE A 163 -12.81 -13.29 12.06
CA PHE A 163 -11.69 -12.43 12.46
C PHE A 163 -11.69 -11.03 11.85
N CYS A 164 -12.81 -10.62 11.24
CA CYS A 164 -12.97 -9.28 10.67
C CYS A 164 -14.01 -8.41 11.41
N PHE A 165 -14.24 -8.69 12.70
CA PHE A 165 -15.16 -7.96 13.56
C PHE A 165 -14.41 -7.17 14.64
N SER A 166 -14.99 -6.05 15.06
CA SER A 166 -14.47 -5.16 16.12
C SER A 166 -13.15 -4.44 15.78
N GLU A 167 -12.80 -3.50 16.66
CA GLU A 167 -11.52 -2.79 16.66
C GLU A 167 -10.67 -3.34 17.81
N LEU A 168 -9.60 -4.08 17.52
CA LEU A 168 -8.70 -4.60 18.56
C LEU A 168 -7.58 -3.58 18.84
N SER A 169 -7.47 -3.13 20.09
CA SER A 169 -6.47 -2.12 20.50
C SER A 169 -5.02 -2.45 20.06
N PRO A 170 -4.51 -3.69 20.22
CA PRO A 170 -3.16 -4.04 19.73
C PRO A 170 -3.00 -3.90 18.21
N VAL A 171 -4.05 -4.20 17.44
CA VAL A 171 -4.05 -4.06 15.97
C VAL A 171 -4.01 -2.60 15.57
N CYS A 172 -4.82 -1.76 16.23
CA CYS A 172 -4.80 -0.31 16.02
C CYS A 172 -3.43 0.30 16.33
N ALA A 173 -2.75 -0.17 17.37
CA ALA A 173 -1.40 0.30 17.71
C ALA A 173 -0.38 -0.04 16.61
N VAL A 174 -0.41 -1.27 16.08
CA VAL A 174 0.50 -1.69 14.99
C VAL A 174 0.21 -0.90 13.71
N VAL A 175 -1.04 -0.89 13.24
CA VAL A 175 -1.42 -0.22 11.99
C VAL A 175 -1.24 1.29 12.10
N GLY A 176 -1.58 1.89 13.25
CA GLY A 176 -1.38 3.31 13.52
C GLY A 176 0.10 3.70 13.55
N GLY A 177 0.96 2.86 14.14
CA GLY A 177 2.41 3.07 14.14
C GLY A 177 3.00 3.06 12.73
N VAL A 178 2.64 2.07 11.90
CA VAL A 178 3.10 1.98 10.51
C VAL A 178 2.59 3.17 9.69
N LEU A 179 1.29 3.49 9.79
CA LEU A 179 0.71 4.63 9.07
C LEU A 179 1.37 5.96 9.49
N GLY A 180 1.59 6.16 10.79
CA GLY A 180 2.25 7.35 11.30
C GLY A 180 3.67 7.52 10.75
N GLN A 181 4.43 6.43 10.65
CA GLN A 181 5.76 6.46 10.04
C GLN A 181 5.70 6.83 8.55
N GLU A 182 4.74 6.29 7.80
CA GLU A 182 4.59 6.62 6.36
C GLU A 182 4.20 8.09 6.14
N VAL A 183 3.37 8.66 7.02
CA VAL A 183 3.05 10.10 7.01
C VAL A 183 4.31 10.93 7.24
N VAL A 184 5.15 10.56 8.22
CA VAL A 184 6.42 11.25 8.49
C VAL A 184 7.36 11.16 7.26
N LYS A 185 7.54 9.98 6.67
CA LYS A 185 8.37 9.81 5.45
C LYS A 185 7.90 10.71 4.30
N ALA A 186 6.58 10.76 4.07
CA ALA A 186 5.99 11.59 3.03
C ALA A 186 6.18 13.09 3.29
N LEU A 187 6.00 13.55 4.53
CA LEU A 187 6.13 14.96 4.90
C LEU A 187 7.58 15.46 4.85
N TYR A 188 8.52 14.67 5.35
CA TYR A 188 9.94 15.05 5.40
C TYR A 188 10.71 14.68 4.13
N GLN A 189 10.07 13.99 3.18
CA GLN A 189 10.69 13.52 1.94
C GLN A 189 11.99 12.75 2.20
N ARG A 190 12.03 12.00 3.31
CA ARG A 190 13.16 11.20 3.74
C ARG A 190 12.75 9.74 3.74
N ASP A 191 13.60 8.92 3.16
CA ASP A 191 13.38 7.49 2.92
C ASP A 191 12.24 7.20 1.94
N ALA A 192 12.23 5.98 1.40
CA ALA A 192 11.20 5.55 0.46
C ALA A 192 9.95 5.12 1.24
N PRO A 193 8.77 5.72 0.98
CA PRO A 193 7.52 5.23 1.51
C PRO A 193 7.13 3.92 0.83
N HIS A 194 6.27 3.17 1.51
CA HIS A 194 5.62 1.97 1.01
C HIS A 194 4.79 2.29 -0.23
N ARG A 195 4.78 1.37 -1.20
CA ARG A 195 4.03 1.48 -2.45
C ARG A 195 3.14 0.25 -2.59
N ASN A 196 1.83 0.35 -2.47
CA ASN A 196 1.01 1.45 -1.93
C ASN A 196 0.01 0.95 -0.87
N PHE A 197 -0.04 -0.36 -0.60
CA PHE A 197 -0.84 -0.95 0.46
C PHE A 197 0.05 -1.62 1.50
N PHE A 198 -0.41 -1.56 2.75
CA PHE A 198 0.11 -2.34 3.85
C PHE A 198 -1.06 -3.12 4.46
N PHE A 199 -0.90 -4.45 4.54
CA PHE A 199 -1.85 -5.35 5.18
C PHE A 199 -1.22 -5.96 6.42
N PHE A 200 -2.01 -6.13 7.48
CA PHE A 200 -1.55 -6.73 8.73
C PHE A 200 -2.54 -7.79 9.21
N ASP A 201 -2.07 -9.03 9.29
CA ASP A 201 -2.83 -10.16 9.85
C ASP A 201 -2.26 -10.50 11.24
N ALA A 202 -3.00 -10.07 12.26
CA ALA A 202 -2.59 -10.22 13.67
C ALA A 202 -2.54 -11.68 14.14
N ARG A 203 -3.21 -12.61 13.45
CA ARG A 203 -3.21 -14.03 13.82
C ARG A 203 -1.90 -14.70 13.46
N LYS A 204 -1.33 -14.29 12.32
CA LYS A 204 -0.03 -14.76 11.82
C LYS A 204 1.12 -13.86 12.27
N GLY A 205 0.80 -12.63 12.71
CA GLY A 205 1.79 -11.62 13.09
C GLY A 205 2.58 -11.08 11.89
N ASN A 206 2.02 -11.14 10.68
CA ASN A 206 2.71 -10.70 9.46
C ASN A 206 2.14 -9.36 8.97
N GLY A 207 3.05 -8.47 8.59
CA GLY A 207 2.76 -7.27 7.82
C GLY A 207 3.26 -7.45 6.39
N VAL A 208 2.41 -7.21 5.39
CA VAL A 208 2.74 -7.33 3.97
C VAL A 208 2.59 -5.98 3.30
N VAL A 209 3.62 -5.54 2.58
CA VAL A 209 3.56 -4.37 1.71
C VAL A 209 3.47 -4.85 0.27
N ASP A 210 2.49 -4.35 -0.47
CA ASP A 210 2.30 -4.73 -1.87
C ASP A 210 1.75 -3.56 -2.70
N TYR A 211 1.96 -3.60 -4.01
CA TYR A 211 1.60 -2.54 -4.94
C TYR A 211 0.38 -2.93 -5.78
N PHE A 212 -0.67 -2.14 -5.64
CA PHE A 212 -1.91 -2.25 -6.40
C PHE A 212 -2.09 -1.00 -7.23
N GLY A 213 -1.96 -1.13 -8.54
CA GLY A 213 -2.14 -0.04 -9.47
C GLY A 213 -1.94 -0.48 -10.91
N PRO A 214 -2.20 0.40 -11.88
CA PRO A 214 -1.88 0.15 -13.27
C PRO A 214 -0.36 -0.11 -13.41
N ASN A 215 -0.05 -1.04 -14.31
CA ASN A 215 1.32 -1.33 -14.73
C ASN A 215 1.89 -0.23 -15.60
#